data_AF-A0AAV0E5X4-F1
#
_entry.id   AF-A0AAV0E5X4-F1
#
_cell.length_a   1.000
_cell.length_b   1.000
_cell.length_c   1.000
_cell.angle_alpha   90.00
_cell.angle_beta   90.00
_cell.angle_gamma   90.00
#
_symmetry.space_group_name_H-M   'P 1'
#
loop_
_entity.id
_entity.type
_entity.pdbx_description
1 polymer ?
#
loop_
_entity_poly.entity_id
_entity_poly.type
_entity_poly.pdbx_seq_one_letter_code
_entity_poly.pdbx_strand_id
1 'polypeptide(L)'
;MLTGFFKRKSPPTSNQSGDAGQSSSANVSNNTPSSLPREIDLNDLPWDPAERKKNSAYHPNQRDEIRRKYLLRGPCQPRGHDFPKKIIGKKLRRFNSAWFDQYGNWLEYSVKEDKAFCLCCYLFRDNYENQAGNDAFVTESFSSWNKTERLAGHVGVVKSFHNKALERCEDLMKQDQSISVVIKCNIYFVSWLHWIFASLNLFYNYLSFSHFCILGAPNN
;
A
#
# COMPACT_ATOMS: atom_id res chain seq x y z
N MET A 1 -31.20 -42.56 -11.27
CA MET A 1 -31.49 -43.14 -12.60
C MET A 1 -31.81 -42.01 -13.56
N LEU A 2 -30.95 -41.78 -14.56
CA LEU A 2 -31.21 -41.43 -15.96
C LEU A 2 -29.93 -40.79 -16.51
N THR A 3 -29.42 -41.45 -17.54
CA THR A 3 -28.09 -41.34 -18.12
C THR A 3 -28.07 -40.30 -19.25
N GLY A 4 -26.95 -39.58 -19.40
CA GLY A 4 -26.71 -38.68 -20.52
C GLY A 4 -25.28 -38.84 -21.03
N PHE A 5 -25.11 -39.74 -22.00
CA PHE A 5 -23.86 -40.00 -22.73
C PHE A 5 -23.68 -38.96 -23.85
N PHE A 6 -22.51 -38.33 -23.96
CA PHE A 6 -22.04 -37.73 -25.21
C PHE A 6 -20.72 -38.38 -25.67
N LYS A 7 -20.70 -38.62 -26.98
CA LYS A 7 -19.93 -39.64 -27.69
C LYS A 7 -18.64 -39.06 -28.29
N ARG A 8 -17.53 -39.77 -28.10
CA ARG A 8 -16.24 -39.53 -28.78
C ARG A 8 -16.35 -39.80 -30.29
N LYS A 9 -15.70 -39.00 -31.11
CA LYS A 9 -15.33 -39.35 -32.50
C LYS A 9 -13.85 -39.03 -32.74
N SER A 10 -13.16 -40.03 -33.30
CA SER A 10 -11.85 -39.97 -33.97
C SER A 10 -11.98 -40.84 -35.25
N PRO A 11 -10.95 -40.92 -36.11
CA PRO A 11 -10.62 -40.06 -37.25
C PRO A 11 -10.84 -40.80 -38.59
N PRO A 12 -10.38 -40.25 -39.73
CA PRO A 12 -9.78 -41.13 -40.74
C PRO A 12 -8.39 -40.68 -41.21
N THR A 13 -7.56 -41.69 -41.48
CA THR A 13 -6.20 -41.64 -42.03
C THR A 13 -6.20 -42.13 -43.49
N SER A 14 -5.16 -41.79 -44.24
CA SER A 14 -4.60 -42.40 -45.49
C SER A 14 -4.56 -41.43 -46.69
N ASN A 15 -3.56 -41.38 -47.57
CA ASN A 15 -2.20 -41.95 -47.67
C ASN A 15 -1.45 -41.26 -48.85
N GLN A 16 -0.11 -41.15 -48.74
CA GLN A 16 0.98 -41.32 -49.75
C GLN A 16 0.90 -40.56 -51.11
N SER A 17 1.91 -39.81 -51.59
CA SER A 17 3.26 -40.18 -52.10
C SER A 17 3.86 -38.87 -52.70
N GLY A 18 5.14 -38.46 -52.55
CA GLY A 18 6.40 -38.99 -53.09
C GLY A 18 6.97 -38.00 -54.14
N ASP A 19 8.14 -37.38 -53.90
CA ASP A 19 9.28 -37.17 -54.84
C ASP A 19 10.28 -36.08 -54.34
N ALA A 20 11.55 -36.22 -54.71
CA ALA A 20 12.74 -35.53 -54.23
C ALA A 20 13.21 -34.37 -55.13
N GLY A 21 13.92 -33.38 -54.56
CA GLY A 21 14.90 -32.58 -55.32
C GLY A 21 14.99 -31.06 -55.05
N GLN A 22 16.04 -30.68 -54.32
CA GLN A 22 16.91 -29.49 -54.50
C GLN A 22 16.46 -28.05 -54.12
N SER A 23 17.08 -27.60 -53.01
CA SER A 23 17.74 -26.30 -52.75
C SER A 23 17.18 -24.98 -53.30
N SER A 24 16.78 -24.10 -52.37
CA SER A 24 17.28 -22.71 -52.34
C SER A 24 16.91 -22.03 -51.02
N SER A 25 17.92 -21.42 -50.40
CA SER A 25 17.86 -20.64 -49.17
C SER A 25 16.74 -19.60 -49.14
N ALA A 26 15.99 -19.55 -48.04
CA ALA A 26 15.36 -18.33 -47.57
C ALA A 26 15.35 -18.34 -46.03
N ASN A 27 15.88 -17.25 -45.47
CA ASN A 27 16.20 -17.06 -44.06
C ASN A 27 15.02 -17.35 -43.14
N VAL A 28 15.29 -18.20 -42.14
CA VAL A 28 14.46 -18.39 -40.95
C VAL A 28 14.50 -17.09 -40.14
N SER A 29 13.56 -16.18 -40.40
CA SER A 29 13.20 -15.15 -39.43
C SER A 29 12.35 -15.81 -38.36
N ASN A 30 13.01 -16.31 -37.32
CA ASN A 30 12.38 -16.66 -36.04
C ASN A 30 11.81 -15.37 -35.43
N ASN A 31 10.61 -14.97 -35.85
CA ASN A 31 9.78 -14.07 -35.07
C ASN A 31 9.16 -14.89 -33.94
N THR A 32 9.99 -15.23 -32.95
CA THR A 32 9.51 -15.57 -31.62
C THR A 32 8.89 -14.28 -31.05
N PRO A 33 7.59 -14.23 -30.73
CA PRO A 33 7.09 -13.15 -29.90
C PRO A 33 7.75 -13.34 -28.55
N SER A 34 8.78 -12.54 -28.27
CA SER A 34 9.29 -12.35 -26.92
C SER A 34 8.17 -11.72 -26.10
N SER A 35 7.27 -12.56 -25.60
CA SER A 35 6.18 -12.16 -24.71
C SER A 35 6.62 -12.28 -23.26
N LEU A 36 7.90 -12.02 -22.96
CA LEU A 36 8.31 -11.74 -21.60
C LEU A 36 7.74 -10.36 -21.24
N PRO A 37 6.98 -10.23 -20.14
CA PRO A 37 6.51 -8.93 -19.68
C PRO A 37 7.72 -8.00 -19.60
N ARG A 38 7.63 -6.82 -20.22
CA ARG A 38 8.67 -5.78 -20.08
C ARG A 38 8.95 -5.63 -18.59
N GLU A 39 10.13 -6.05 -18.14
CA GLU A 39 10.53 -5.94 -16.75
C GLU A 39 10.38 -4.48 -16.34
N ILE A 40 9.61 -4.23 -15.28
CA ILE A 40 9.41 -2.88 -14.77
C ILE A 40 10.68 -2.49 -14.03
N ASP A 41 11.33 -1.42 -14.46
CA ASP A 41 12.42 -0.84 -13.70
C ASP A 41 11.87 -0.31 -12.36
N LEU A 42 12.23 -0.99 -11.27
CA LEU A 42 11.82 -0.62 -9.92
C LEU A 42 12.30 0.77 -9.50
N ASN A 43 13.32 1.30 -10.17
CA ASN A 43 13.82 2.64 -9.90
C ASN A 43 12.93 3.73 -10.53
N ASP A 44 12.24 3.41 -11.63
CA ASP A 44 11.31 4.29 -12.35
C ASP A 44 9.88 4.29 -11.76
N LEU A 45 9.68 3.67 -10.60
CA LEU A 45 8.38 3.72 -9.93
C LEU A 45 8.07 5.15 -9.45
N PRO A 46 6.90 5.71 -9.81
CA PRO A 46 6.53 7.08 -9.48
C PRO A 46 6.44 7.29 -7.98
N TRP A 47 6.99 8.41 -7.52
CA TRP A 47 6.92 8.77 -6.12
C TRP A 47 5.52 9.32 -5.78
N ASP A 48 5.05 10.34 -6.50
CA ASP A 48 3.76 10.96 -6.21
C ASP A 48 2.62 9.91 -6.23
N PRO A 49 1.83 9.78 -5.15
CA PRO A 49 0.75 8.79 -5.07
C PRO A 49 -0.31 8.97 -6.16
N ALA A 50 -0.52 10.19 -6.67
CA ALA A 50 -1.46 10.46 -7.75
C ALA A 50 -0.99 9.92 -9.11
N GLU A 51 0.29 9.65 -9.28
CA GLU A 51 0.87 9.17 -10.55
C GLU A 51 1.02 7.64 -10.59
N ARG A 52 0.72 6.96 -9.48
CA ARG A 52 0.86 5.51 -9.38
C ARG A 52 -0.25 4.80 -10.14
N LYS A 53 0.14 3.81 -10.94
CA LYS A 53 -0.81 2.87 -11.56
C LYS A 53 -1.44 1.98 -10.49
N LYS A 54 -2.65 1.47 -10.75
CA LYS A 54 -3.25 0.43 -9.91
C LYS A 54 -2.33 -0.78 -9.84
N ASN A 55 -2.30 -1.45 -8.69
CA ASN A 55 -1.43 -2.61 -8.51
C ASN A 55 -1.78 -3.77 -9.47
N SER A 56 -3.07 -3.92 -9.77
CA SER A 56 -3.60 -4.84 -10.77
C SER A 56 -3.06 -4.63 -12.18
N ALA A 57 -2.57 -3.43 -12.52
CA ALA A 57 -1.96 -3.14 -13.81
C ALA A 57 -0.56 -3.76 -13.97
N TYR A 58 0.08 -4.17 -12.88
CA TYR A 58 1.37 -4.87 -12.90
C TYR A 58 1.19 -6.38 -13.04
N HIS A 59 2.20 -7.04 -13.63
CA HIS A 59 2.22 -8.49 -13.78
C HIS A 59 2.21 -9.16 -12.38
N PRO A 60 1.40 -10.22 -12.13
CA PRO A 60 1.28 -10.84 -10.81
C PRO A 60 2.61 -11.16 -10.12
N ASN A 61 3.60 -11.64 -10.87
CA ASN A 61 4.92 -12.01 -10.34
C ASN A 61 5.79 -10.81 -9.89
N GLN A 62 5.44 -9.58 -10.28
CA GLN A 62 6.21 -8.37 -9.93
C GLN A 62 5.53 -7.55 -8.81
N ARG A 63 4.26 -7.82 -8.50
CA ARG A 63 3.47 -6.99 -7.58
C ARG A 63 4.09 -6.92 -6.18
N ASP A 64 4.60 -8.04 -5.68
CA ASP A 64 5.19 -8.10 -4.34
C ASP A 64 6.51 -7.34 -4.25
N GLU A 65 7.34 -7.43 -5.29
CA GLU A 65 8.59 -6.66 -5.38
C GLU A 65 8.32 -5.14 -5.47
N ILE A 66 7.32 -4.74 -6.25
CA ILE A 66 6.87 -3.35 -6.34
C ILE A 66 6.34 -2.87 -4.98
N ARG A 67 5.50 -3.67 -4.31
CA ARG A 67 4.99 -3.37 -2.97
C ARG A 67 6.13 -3.17 -1.97
N ARG A 68 7.13 -4.06 -1.96
CA ARG A 68 8.31 -3.93 -1.10
C ARG A 68 9.10 -2.66 -1.40
N LYS A 69 9.31 -2.32 -2.68
CA LYS A 69 10.02 -1.08 -3.06
C LYS A 69 9.31 0.17 -2.51
N TYR A 70 7.98 0.23 -2.58
CA TYR A 70 7.21 1.31 -1.97
C TYR A 70 7.28 1.31 -0.44
N LEU A 71 7.18 0.14 0.20
CA LEU A 71 7.29 0.03 1.67
C LEU A 71 8.66 0.44 2.19
N LEU A 72 9.74 0.11 1.47
CA LEU A 72 11.11 0.52 1.79
C LEU A 72 11.30 2.04 1.63
N ARG A 73 10.67 2.66 0.63
CA ARG A 73 10.69 4.13 0.46
C ARG A 73 9.86 4.86 1.52
N GLY A 74 8.76 4.25 1.98
CA GLY A 74 7.81 4.85 2.92
C GLY A 74 6.77 5.77 2.25
N PRO A 75 5.87 6.40 3.04
CA PRO A 75 4.76 7.21 2.54
C PRO A 75 5.18 8.60 2.02
N CYS A 76 4.49 9.09 0.98
CA CYS A 76 4.76 10.38 0.34
C CYS A 76 4.42 11.58 1.20
N GLN A 77 5.44 12.11 1.88
CA GLN A 77 5.30 13.21 2.81
C GLN A 77 6.20 14.39 2.43
N PRO A 78 5.94 15.05 1.28
CA PRO A 78 6.70 16.22 0.87
C PRO A 78 6.55 17.33 1.92
N ARG A 79 7.67 17.92 2.34
CA ARG A 79 7.72 19.04 3.31
C ARG A 79 8.42 20.25 2.68
N GLY A 80 8.29 21.41 3.31
CA GLY A 80 9.00 22.63 2.88
C GLY A 80 8.41 23.34 1.66
N HIS A 81 7.15 23.07 1.32
CA HIS A 81 6.40 23.79 0.28
C HIS A 81 5.10 24.34 0.85
N ASP A 82 4.51 25.31 0.15
CA ASP A 82 3.21 25.86 0.51
C ASP A 82 2.08 24.94 0.04
N PHE A 83 1.27 24.49 0.99
CA PHE A 83 0.06 23.72 0.67
C PHE A 83 -1.01 24.64 0.08
N PRO A 84 -1.59 24.30 -1.09
CA PRO A 84 -2.66 25.06 -1.71
C PRO A 84 -3.83 25.29 -0.75
N LYS A 85 -4.37 26.51 -0.79
CA LYS A 85 -5.54 26.90 -0.01
C LYS A 85 -6.76 26.89 -0.91
N LYS A 86 -7.85 26.27 -0.44
CA LYS A 86 -9.14 26.26 -1.13
C LYS A 86 -10.28 26.58 -0.17
N ILE A 87 -11.35 27.16 -0.69
CA ILE A 87 -12.55 27.45 0.10
C ILE A 87 -13.30 26.14 0.30
N ILE A 88 -13.49 25.74 1.56
CA ILE A 88 -14.31 24.59 1.93
C ILE A 88 -15.39 25.09 2.90
N GLY A 89 -16.64 25.04 2.44
CA GLY A 89 -17.75 25.71 3.11
C GLY A 89 -17.56 27.22 3.07
N LYS A 90 -17.41 27.86 4.24
CA LYS A 90 -17.20 29.31 4.38
C LYS A 90 -15.77 29.70 4.80
N LYS A 91 -14.86 28.74 4.88
CA LYS A 91 -13.51 28.96 5.43
C LYS A 91 -12.45 28.55 4.41
N LEU A 92 -11.37 29.31 4.37
CA LEU A 92 -10.18 28.96 3.61
C LEU A 92 -9.43 27.86 4.36
N ARG A 93 -9.20 26.72 3.71
CA ARG A 93 -8.59 25.52 4.29
C ARG A 93 -7.47 25.00 3.40
N ARG A 94 -6.52 24.28 3.99
CA ARG A 94 -5.41 23.59 3.32
C ARG A 94 -5.08 22.31 4.06
N PHE A 95 -4.31 21.44 3.42
CA PHE A 95 -3.67 20.31 4.10
C PHE A 95 -2.82 20.82 5.28
N ASN A 96 -2.84 20.08 6.40
CA ASN A 96 -2.03 20.39 7.57
C ASN A 96 -0.85 19.42 7.65
N SER A 97 0.37 19.92 7.48
CA SER A 97 1.58 19.11 7.53
C SER A 97 1.82 18.39 8.86
N ALA A 98 1.25 18.88 9.97
CA ALA A 98 1.32 18.19 11.26
C ALA A 98 0.65 16.80 11.23
N TRP A 99 -0.24 16.55 10.27
CA TRP A 99 -0.81 15.21 10.08
C TRP A 99 0.22 14.19 9.62
N PHE A 100 1.34 14.60 9.01
CA PHE A 100 2.44 13.68 8.74
C PHE A 100 3.09 13.18 10.02
N ASP A 101 3.16 13.99 11.07
CA ASP A 101 3.73 13.56 12.34
C ASP A 101 2.76 12.64 13.10
N GLN A 102 1.45 12.88 12.96
CA GLN A 102 0.40 12.08 13.58
C GLN A 102 0.16 10.74 12.87
N TYR A 103 0.22 10.71 11.54
CA TYR A 103 -0.12 9.56 10.69
C TYR A 103 1.07 9.15 9.82
N GLY A 104 2.27 9.24 10.41
CA GLY A 104 3.56 9.10 9.72
C GLY A 104 3.78 7.77 9.01
N ASN A 105 3.11 6.71 9.46
CA ASN A 105 3.27 5.37 8.92
C ASN A 105 2.48 5.11 7.63
N TRP A 106 1.48 5.95 7.28
CA TRP A 106 0.60 5.65 6.15
C TRP A 106 0.14 6.85 5.34
N LEU A 107 0.07 8.04 5.93
CA LEU A 107 -0.51 9.21 5.27
C LEU A 107 0.42 9.72 4.18
N GLU A 108 -0.10 9.81 2.98
CA GLU A 108 0.58 10.36 1.82
C GLU A 108 -0.14 11.62 1.31
N TYR A 109 0.58 12.49 0.63
CA TYR A 109 0.04 13.69 0.00
C TYR A 109 0.65 13.88 -1.39
N SER A 110 -0.21 14.15 -2.37
CA SER A 110 0.18 14.61 -3.70
C SER A 110 0.11 16.13 -3.74
N VAL A 111 1.25 16.77 -4.00
CA VAL A 111 1.31 18.23 -4.26
C VAL A 111 0.60 18.57 -5.56
N LYS A 112 0.73 17.69 -6.56
CA LYS A 112 0.16 17.86 -7.90
C LYS A 112 -1.36 17.93 -7.88
N GLU A 113 -2.00 17.06 -7.09
CA GLU A 113 -3.46 16.95 -7.03
C GLU A 113 -4.09 17.73 -5.86
N ASP A 114 -3.30 18.18 -4.87
CA ASP A 114 -3.80 18.65 -3.56
C ASP A 114 -4.76 17.64 -2.91
N LYS A 115 -4.31 16.39 -2.79
CA LYS A 115 -5.08 15.28 -2.20
C LYS A 115 -4.19 14.38 -1.35
N ALA A 116 -4.79 13.80 -0.32
CA ALA A 116 -4.17 12.83 0.57
C ALA A 116 -4.56 11.39 0.20
N PHE A 117 -3.63 10.47 0.42
CA PHE A 117 -3.76 9.05 0.09
C PHE A 117 -3.29 8.22 1.29
N CYS A 118 -3.50 6.91 1.21
CA CYS A 118 -2.97 5.97 2.18
C CYS A 118 -2.13 4.91 1.47
N LEU A 119 -0.84 4.82 1.84
CA LEU A 119 0.11 3.91 1.22
C LEU A 119 -0.35 2.45 1.32
N CYS A 120 -0.65 1.99 2.54
CA CYS A 120 -1.05 0.60 2.81
C CYS A 120 -2.30 0.22 1.98
N CYS A 121 -3.29 1.11 2.00
CA CYS A 121 -4.55 0.95 1.28
C CYS A 121 -4.34 0.88 -0.24
N TYR A 122 -3.46 1.72 -0.80
CA TYR A 122 -3.09 1.67 -2.21
C TYR A 122 -2.46 0.32 -2.58
N LEU A 123 -1.51 -0.16 -1.77
CA LEU A 123 -0.75 -1.40 -2.05
C LEU A 123 -1.61 -2.66 -2.08
N PHE A 124 -2.69 -2.71 -1.30
CA PHE A 124 -3.53 -3.90 -1.12
C PHE A 124 -4.99 -3.69 -1.54
N ARG A 125 -5.31 -2.62 -2.29
CA ARG A 125 -6.67 -2.28 -2.75
C ARG A 125 -7.39 -3.45 -3.45
N ASP A 126 -6.72 -4.10 -4.39
CA ASP A 126 -7.34 -5.08 -5.29
C ASP A 126 -7.79 -6.38 -4.59
N ASN A 127 -7.36 -6.61 -3.34
CA ASN A 127 -7.77 -7.80 -2.59
C ASN A 127 -9.19 -7.69 -2.02
N TYR A 128 -9.87 -6.55 -2.21
CA TYR A 128 -11.08 -6.20 -1.48
C TYR A 128 -12.07 -5.39 -2.33
N GLU A 129 -12.13 -5.60 -3.65
CA GLU A 129 -12.95 -4.81 -4.59
C GLU A 129 -14.43 -4.67 -4.17
N ASN A 130 -14.93 -5.49 -3.24
CA ASN A 130 -16.30 -5.45 -2.71
C ASN A 130 -16.43 -5.14 -1.20
N GLN A 131 -15.36 -4.77 -0.49
CA GLN A 131 -15.36 -4.56 0.99
C GLN A 131 -14.90 -3.17 1.45
N ALA A 132 -14.48 -2.30 0.53
CA ALA A 132 -13.85 -1.02 0.84
C ALA A 132 -14.79 0.08 1.38
N GLY A 133 -16.11 -0.10 1.27
CA GLY A 133 -17.08 0.93 1.67
C GLY A 133 -16.87 2.28 0.93
N ASN A 134 -17.47 3.35 1.46
CA ASN A 134 -17.30 4.73 0.98
C ASN A 134 -16.10 5.41 1.65
N ASP A 135 -14.96 4.70 1.75
CA ASP A 135 -13.75 5.28 2.31
C ASP A 135 -12.95 6.00 1.22
N ALA A 136 -12.88 7.32 1.34
CA ALA A 136 -12.20 8.19 0.37
C ALA A 136 -10.72 7.82 0.18
N PHE A 137 -10.04 7.30 1.20
CA PHE A 137 -8.64 6.85 1.08
C PHE A 137 -8.50 5.55 0.30
N VAL A 138 -9.59 4.78 0.17
CA VAL A 138 -9.61 3.48 -0.50
C VAL A 138 -10.19 3.57 -1.91
N THR A 139 -10.96 4.61 -2.26
CA THR A 139 -11.61 4.72 -3.58
C THR A 139 -10.96 5.74 -4.51
N GLU A 140 -10.70 6.96 -4.06
CA GLU A 140 -10.31 8.06 -4.96
C GLU A 140 -9.18 8.92 -4.41
N SER A 141 -9.29 9.39 -3.17
CA SER A 141 -8.33 10.19 -2.36
C SER A 141 -9.11 11.15 -1.44
N PHE A 142 -8.44 11.70 -0.42
CA PHE A 142 -9.04 12.60 0.56
C PHE A 142 -8.60 14.05 0.34
N SER A 143 -9.56 14.96 0.19
CA SER A 143 -9.28 16.40 -0.01
C SER A 143 -10.19 17.33 0.82
N SER A 144 -11.01 16.74 1.70
CA SER A 144 -11.95 17.45 2.57
C SER A 144 -11.27 17.92 3.86
N TRP A 145 -10.43 18.95 3.77
CA TRP A 145 -9.60 19.47 4.87
C TRP A 145 -10.36 19.94 6.12
N ASN A 146 -11.68 20.06 6.04
CA ASN A 146 -12.56 20.40 7.17
C ASN A 146 -13.06 19.18 7.97
N LYS A 147 -12.84 17.96 7.48
CA LYS A 147 -13.33 16.70 8.07
C LYS A 147 -12.16 15.88 8.62
N THR A 148 -11.43 16.44 9.58
CA THR A 148 -10.21 15.83 10.12
C THR A 148 -10.48 14.52 10.84
N GLU A 149 -11.68 14.36 11.40
CA GLU A 149 -12.19 13.13 11.99
C GLU A 149 -12.18 11.95 11.01
N ARG A 150 -12.19 12.21 9.68
CA ARG A 150 -12.07 11.15 8.67
C ARG A 150 -10.67 10.55 8.60
N LEU A 151 -9.62 11.27 9.00
CA LEU A 151 -8.26 10.70 9.09
C LEU A 151 -8.18 9.68 10.22
N ALA A 152 -8.72 10.01 11.39
CA ALA A 152 -8.80 9.07 12.51
C ALA A 152 -9.78 7.92 12.23
N GLY A 153 -10.94 8.23 11.65
CA GLY A 153 -11.96 7.24 11.27
C GLY A 153 -11.50 6.27 10.19
N HIS A 154 -10.59 6.69 9.30
CA HIS A 154 -9.99 5.84 8.27
C HIS A 154 -9.19 4.68 8.88
N VAL A 155 -8.37 4.96 9.89
CA VAL A 155 -7.66 3.91 10.64
C VAL A 155 -8.68 2.94 11.24
N GLY A 156 -9.77 3.48 11.78
CA GLY A 156 -10.92 2.71 12.22
C GLY A 156 -10.60 1.74 13.36
N VAL A 157 -11.48 0.76 13.55
CA VAL A 157 -11.34 -0.27 14.59
C VAL A 157 -10.54 -1.47 14.10
N VAL A 158 -10.29 -2.43 14.99
CA VAL A 158 -9.67 -3.72 14.66
C VAL A 158 -10.43 -4.37 13.50
N LYS A 159 -9.71 -4.85 12.47
CA LYS A 159 -10.24 -5.37 11.19
C LYS A 159 -10.82 -4.33 10.22
N SER A 160 -10.60 -3.04 10.43
CA SER A 160 -10.80 -2.03 9.37
C SER A 160 -9.99 -2.41 8.13
N PHE A 161 -10.39 -1.86 6.98
CA PHE A 161 -9.65 -2.05 5.74
C PHE A 161 -8.19 -1.60 5.89
N HIS A 162 -7.97 -0.44 6.50
CA HIS A 162 -6.65 0.07 6.81
C HIS A 162 -5.80 -0.93 7.61
N ASN A 163 -6.33 -1.42 8.73
CA ASN A 163 -5.59 -2.32 9.62
C ASN A 163 -5.26 -3.66 8.94
N LYS A 164 -6.17 -4.20 8.12
CA LYS A 164 -5.88 -5.40 7.30
C LYS A 164 -4.79 -5.12 6.26
N ALA A 165 -4.85 -3.98 5.58
CA ALA A 165 -3.83 -3.61 4.61
C ALA A 165 -2.46 -3.41 5.28
N LEU A 166 -2.44 -2.81 6.48
CA LEU A 166 -1.23 -2.63 7.29
C LEU A 166 -0.63 -3.98 7.72
N GLU A 167 -1.44 -4.91 8.23
CA GLU A 167 -1.02 -6.28 8.57
C GLU A 167 -0.37 -6.98 7.36
N ARG A 168 -0.95 -6.84 6.17
CA ARG A 168 -0.36 -7.39 4.93
C ARG A 168 0.96 -6.73 4.54
N CYS A 169 1.13 -5.43 4.82
CA CYS A 169 2.41 -4.76 4.63
C CYS A 169 3.48 -5.38 5.54
N GLU A 170 3.15 -5.60 6.81
CA GLU A 170 4.06 -6.21 7.79
C GLU A 170 4.43 -7.65 7.41
N ASP A 171 3.45 -8.47 7.03
CA ASP A 171 3.67 -9.85 6.61
C ASP A 171 4.56 -9.93 5.37
N LEU A 172 4.33 -9.06 4.39
CA LEU A 172 5.14 -9.02 3.16
C LEU A 172 6.61 -8.67 3.46
N MET A 173 6.85 -7.77 4.40
CA MET A 173 8.20 -7.39 4.83
C MET A 173 8.87 -8.50 5.67
N LYS A 174 8.11 -9.23 6.50
CA LYS A 174 8.62 -10.39 7.25
C LYS A 174 9.02 -11.55 6.33
N GLN A 175 8.26 -11.80 5.27
CA GLN A 175 8.59 -12.84 4.28
C GLN A 175 9.95 -12.57 3.61
N ASP A 176 10.24 -11.30 3.31
CA ASP A 176 11.52 -10.89 2.73
C ASP A 176 12.70 -11.12 3.68
N GLN A 177 12.48 -10.91 4.98
CA GLN A 177 13.48 -11.14 6.04
C GLN A 177 13.74 -12.63 6.31
N SER A 178 12.75 -13.50 6.06
CA SER A 178 12.96 -14.95 6.17
C SER A 178 13.92 -15.51 5.11
N ILE A 179 14.18 -14.74 4.05
CA ILE A 179 15.17 -15.05 3.00
C ILE A 179 16.45 -14.20 3.17
N SER A 180 16.35 -13.01 3.77
CA SER A 180 17.47 -12.11 4.06
C SER A 180 17.50 -11.71 5.54
N VAL A 181 18.01 -12.61 6.39
CA VAL A 181 18.44 -12.19 7.73
C VAL A 181 19.56 -11.17 7.51
N VAL A 182 19.40 -9.98 8.09
CA VAL A 182 20.29 -8.81 8.00
C VAL A 182 19.97 -7.85 6.84
N ILE A 183 18.97 -6.96 7.01
CA ILE A 183 19.08 -5.50 6.79
C ILE A 183 17.91 -4.80 7.53
N LYS A 184 18.27 -3.83 8.36
CA LYS A 184 17.48 -3.05 9.33
C LYS A 184 16.08 -2.58 8.87
N CYS A 185 15.02 -3.11 9.47
CA CYS A 185 13.75 -2.35 9.64
C CYS A 185 13.74 -1.68 11.01
N ASN A 186 14.50 -0.58 11.16
CA ASN A 186 14.46 0.25 12.36
C ASN A 186 13.43 1.39 12.21
N ILE A 187 12.21 1.03 11.81
CA ILE A 187 11.02 1.89 11.73
C ILE A 187 9.90 0.86 11.88
N TYR A 188 9.54 0.43 13.08
CA TYR A 188 8.29 0.79 13.75
C TYR A 188 8.32 0.48 15.26
N PHE A 189 9.42 -0.06 15.79
CA PHE A 189 9.47 -0.52 17.18
C PHE A 189 9.82 0.60 18.18
N VAL A 190 10.66 1.56 17.77
CA VAL A 190 11.17 2.59 18.70
C VAL A 190 10.12 3.67 18.98
N SER A 191 9.32 4.08 18.00
CA SER A 191 8.28 5.09 18.21
C SER A 191 7.07 4.57 19.00
N TRP A 192 6.71 3.29 18.83
CA TRP A 192 5.63 2.68 19.58
C TRP A 192 6.01 2.45 21.05
N LEU A 193 7.25 1.98 21.30
CA LEU A 193 7.78 1.90 22.65
C LEU A 193 7.94 3.29 23.29
N HIS A 194 8.42 4.30 22.56
CA HIS A 194 8.58 5.65 23.09
C HIS A 194 7.23 6.29 23.49
N TRP A 195 6.14 6.02 22.75
CA TRP A 195 4.79 6.45 23.14
C TRP A 195 4.23 5.68 24.35
N ILE A 196 4.53 4.39 24.48
CA ILE A 196 4.17 3.60 25.67
C ILE A 196 4.93 4.11 26.90
N PHE A 197 6.24 4.37 26.78
CA PHE A 197 7.06 4.92 27.86
C PHE A 197 6.67 6.36 28.23
N ALA A 198 6.29 7.20 27.26
CA ALA A 198 5.78 8.54 27.52
C ALA A 198 4.43 8.52 28.26
N SER A 199 3.55 7.58 27.91
CA SER A 199 2.25 7.42 28.57
C SER A 199 2.36 6.84 29.99
N LEU A 200 3.28 5.90 30.23
CA LEU A 200 3.55 5.36 31.56
C LEU A 200 4.24 6.39 32.48
N ASN A 201 5.14 7.22 31.95
CA ASN A 201 5.76 8.31 32.70
C ASN A 201 4.77 9.41 33.08
N LEU A 202 3.80 9.76 32.21
CA LEU A 202 2.75 10.71 32.59
C LEU A 202 1.87 10.14 33.72
N PHE A 203 1.58 8.84 33.69
CA PHE A 203 0.77 8.19 34.73
C PHE A 203 1.53 8.10 36.07
N TYR A 204 2.83 7.75 36.04
CA TYR A 204 3.66 7.68 37.24
C TYR A 204 3.87 9.05 37.88
N ASN A 205 4.10 10.10 37.07
CA ASN A 205 4.24 11.47 37.58
C ASN A 205 2.92 12.02 38.13
N TYR A 206 1.76 11.65 37.56
CA TYR A 206 0.45 12.06 38.08
C TYR A 206 0.10 11.39 39.43
N LEU A 207 0.47 10.12 39.62
CA LEU A 207 0.32 9.43 40.91
C LEU A 207 1.34 9.93 41.96
N SER A 208 2.56 10.28 41.55
CA SER A 208 3.57 10.84 42.48
C SER A 208 3.20 12.25 42.94
N PHE A 209 2.65 13.10 42.06
CA PHE A 209 2.20 14.44 42.41
C PHE A 209 0.97 14.43 43.33
N SER A 210 0.02 13.51 43.10
CA SER A 210 -1.17 13.40 43.96
C SER A 210 -0.86 12.84 45.35
N HIS A 211 0.19 12.03 45.52
CA HIS A 211 0.64 11.55 46.83
C HIS A 211 1.37 12.62 47.66
N PHE A 212 2.06 13.57 47.00
CA PHE A 212 2.72 14.69 47.68
C PHE A 212 1.76 15.78 48.19
N CYS A 213 0.58 15.92 47.58
CA CYS A 213 -0.43 16.89 48.03
C CYS A 213 -1.21 16.46 49.28
N ILE A 214 -1.11 15.21 49.75
CA ILE A 214 -1.87 14.72 50.91
C ILE A 214 -1.07 14.79 52.23
N LEU A 215 0.27 14.92 52.18
CA LEU A 215 1.13 14.91 53.38
C LEU A 215 1.68 16.29 53.78
N GLY A 216 1.28 17.36 53.09
CA GLY A 216 1.78 18.72 53.31
C GLY A 216 0.80 19.66 54.01
N ALA A 217 0.36 19.33 55.22
CA ALA A 217 -0.28 20.30 56.12
C ALA A 217 0.48 20.35 57.45
N PRO A 218 1.32 21.38 57.71
CA PRO A 218 1.90 21.58 59.02
C PRO A 218 0.85 22.20 59.96
N ASN A 219 0.65 21.56 61.11
CA ASN A 219 -0.05 22.12 62.25
C ASN A 219 0.63 23.42 62.71
N ASN A 220 -0.12 24.52 62.70
CA ASN A 220 -0.07 25.57 63.70
C ASN A 220 -1.36 26.39 63.66
#